data_AF-A0A1C7NU68-F1
#
_entry.id   AF-A0A1C7NU68-F1
#
_cell.length_a   1.000
_cell.length_b   1.000
_cell.length_c   1.000
_cell.angle_alpha   90.00
_cell.angle_beta   90.00
_cell.angle_gamma   90.00
#
_symmetry.space_group_name_H-M   'P 1'
#
loop_
_entity.id
_entity.type
_entity.pdbx_description
1 polymer ?
#
loop_
_entity_poly.entity_id
_entity_poly.type
_entity_poly.pdbx_seq_one_letter_code
_entity_poly.pdbx_strand_id
1 'polypeptide(L)'
;MYESEDSSVASSSYEDQNEMEHFMNRCSICFDAQLDFCLEYCKDQYCIDCFQKYIVEVVKSSWGLSVTPIKCPVCTELIPKHEWSRYVPRKIIEIYDKFNKPYRSYTRACPNCETDMTPCSLDKSNGTIYLFRMFCDIVEEMLHSCTDRDIHNNHTEHIAVKRWILIYKRQDWTDSNLTTLYKRMMKDILTFEENHINKHTKHNFAYKISLQFTSFSSKPEVWKQIQFAHISLFPQMNCPGCNINVCLHCGHHAHGNVICEDNMKKMMADKLLPKETRDILNWKLKHSRRCPNCSIMINREEGCNKVDCSYCGFSFCWACQSSWADSVSNDKGCGFYRCSVVVEVDRGNTNENYHEEKTEIGVPNMKNIQAKLIDFQQAQNYQATEMEVD
;
A
#
# COMPACT_ATOMS: atom_id res chain seq x y z
N MET A 1 43.72 -68.11 -26.03
CA MET A 1 42.28 -68.31 -25.76
C MET A 1 42.00 -67.44 -24.55
N TYR A 2 41.47 -66.24 -24.81
CA TYR A 2 40.08 -65.84 -24.50
C TYR A 2 39.90 -65.71 -22.96
N GLU A 3 39.39 -64.62 -22.37
CA GLU A 3 38.55 -63.53 -22.89
C GLU A 3 38.52 -62.40 -21.83
N SER A 4 38.12 -61.21 -22.27
CA SER A 4 37.77 -59.98 -21.55
C SER A 4 36.61 -60.11 -20.57
N GLU A 5 36.60 -59.33 -19.47
CA GLU A 5 35.37 -58.79 -18.84
C GLU A 5 35.57 -57.37 -18.24
N ASP A 6 34.87 -56.44 -18.88
CA ASP A 6 34.25 -55.16 -18.50
C ASP A 6 34.91 -54.11 -17.58
N SER A 7 35.28 -53.02 -18.28
CA SER A 7 35.18 -51.62 -17.88
C SER A 7 33.74 -51.16 -17.68
N SER A 8 33.39 -50.55 -16.53
CA SER A 8 32.24 -49.61 -16.45
C SER A 8 32.11 -48.86 -15.12
N VAL A 9 33.18 -48.31 -14.52
CA VAL A 9 33.00 -47.38 -13.36
C VAL A 9 34.07 -46.29 -13.32
N ALA A 10 34.14 -45.43 -14.34
CA ALA A 10 34.92 -44.19 -14.26
C ALA A 10 34.54 -43.22 -15.39
N SER A 11 33.33 -42.67 -15.39
CA SER A 11 33.02 -41.55 -16.31
C SER A 11 32.05 -40.50 -15.79
N SER A 12 31.56 -40.55 -14.55
CA SER A 12 30.54 -39.58 -14.07
C SER A 12 31.06 -38.50 -13.12
N SER A 13 32.35 -38.48 -12.75
CA SER A 13 32.87 -37.52 -11.75
C SER A 13 33.63 -36.33 -12.33
N TYR A 14 34.00 -36.37 -13.61
CA TYR A 14 34.79 -35.31 -14.27
C TYR A 14 33.94 -34.30 -15.05
N GLU A 15 32.70 -34.63 -15.40
CA GLU A 15 31.79 -33.72 -16.11
C GLU A 15 31.07 -32.77 -15.13
N ASP A 16 30.61 -33.27 -13.97
CA ASP A 16 29.90 -32.48 -12.96
C ASP A 16 30.74 -31.36 -12.30
N GLN A 17 32.07 -31.55 -12.18
CA GLN A 17 32.96 -30.52 -11.63
C GLN A 17 33.16 -29.33 -12.57
N ASN A 18 33.08 -29.57 -13.89
CA ASN A 18 33.23 -28.55 -14.92
C ASN A 18 31.99 -27.66 -15.05
N GLU A 19 30.79 -28.20 -14.81
CA GLU A 19 29.55 -27.43 -14.87
C GLU A 19 29.41 -26.44 -13.72
N MET A 20 29.77 -26.84 -12.49
CA MET A 20 29.72 -25.93 -11.35
C MET A 20 30.71 -24.76 -11.50
N GLU A 21 31.91 -25.03 -11.99
CA GLU A 21 32.93 -24.00 -12.27
C GLU A 21 32.50 -23.03 -13.38
N HIS A 22 31.72 -23.53 -14.35
CA HIS A 22 31.10 -22.70 -15.38
C HIS A 22 30.15 -21.65 -14.78
N PHE A 23 29.29 -22.02 -13.82
CA PHE A 23 28.31 -21.09 -13.23
C PHE A 23 28.93 -20.13 -12.20
N MET A 24 30.03 -20.53 -11.54
CA MET A 24 30.73 -19.65 -10.58
C MET A 24 31.27 -18.36 -11.20
N ASN A 25 31.51 -18.35 -12.52
CA ASN A 25 32.05 -17.19 -13.23
C ASN A 25 31.01 -16.43 -14.06
N ARG A 26 29.72 -16.76 -13.92
CA ARG A 26 28.62 -16.19 -14.72
C ARG A 26 27.75 -15.26 -13.90
N CYS A 27 27.16 -14.28 -14.58
CA CYS A 27 26.21 -13.36 -13.98
C CYS A 27 24.98 -14.09 -13.43
N SER A 28 24.62 -13.81 -12.19
CA SER A 28 23.46 -14.43 -11.49
C SER A 28 22.09 -13.99 -12.01
N ILE A 29 22.04 -13.06 -12.97
CA ILE A 29 20.79 -12.59 -13.59
C ILE A 29 20.58 -13.28 -14.94
N CYS A 30 21.55 -13.18 -15.86
CA CYS A 30 21.39 -13.73 -17.21
C CYS A 30 21.95 -15.14 -17.39
N PHE A 31 22.79 -15.62 -16.46
CA PHE A 31 23.50 -16.90 -16.53
C PHE A 31 24.38 -17.09 -17.77
N ASP A 32 24.61 -16.03 -18.54
CA ASP A 32 25.30 -16.07 -19.84
C ASP A 32 26.59 -15.24 -19.82
N ALA A 33 26.51 -13.95 -19.48
CA ALA A 33 27.69 -13.10 -19.42
C ALA A 33 28.65 -13.52 -18.30
N GLN A 34 29.95 -13.37 -18.53
CA GLN A 34 30.95 -13.46 -17.47
C GLN A 34 30.70 -12.37 -16.42
N LEU A 35 30.94 -12.66 -15.14
CA LEU A 35 30.79 -11.66 -14.08
C LEU A 35 31.81 -10.52 -14.24
N ASP A 36 31.37 -9.30 -13.99
CA ASP A 36 32.22 -8.11 -13.94
C ASP A 36 32.57 -7.75 -12.49
N PHE A 37 31.67 -8.05 -11.54
CA PHE A 37 31.85 -7.75 -10.12
C PHE A 37 30.98 -8.65 -9.22
N CYS A 38 31.28 -8.61 -7.92
CA CYS A 38 30.49 -9.22 -6.85
C CYS A 38 30.07 -8.14 -5.85
N LEU A 39 28.90 -8.30 -5.24
CA LEU A 39 28.45 -7.40 -4.18
C LEU A 39 29.34 -7.53 -2.92
N GLU A 40 29.50 -6.44 -2.18
CA GLU A 40 30.43 -6.34 -1.03
C GLU A 40 30.03 -7.30 0.10
N TYR A 41 28.73 -7.47 0.36
CA TYR A 41 28.20 -8.25 1.49
C TYR A 41 27.83 -9.67 1.10
N CYS A 42 26.80 -9.85 0.27
CA CYS A 42 26.28 -11.17 -0.09
C CYS A 42 27.14 -11.94 -1.12
N LYS A 43 28.12 -11.27 -1.74
CA LYS A 43 29.03 -11.83 -2.75
C LYS A 43 28.37 -12.32 -4.05
N ASP A 44 27.06 -12.13 -4.21
CA ASP A 44 26.38 -12.43 -5.47
C ASP A 44 27.03 -11.66 -6.64
N GLN A 45 27.16 -12.34 -7.78
CA GLN A 45 27.97 -11.87 -8.91
C GLN A 45 27.13 -11.45 -10.12
N TYR A 46 27.56 -10.40 -10.80
CA TYR A 46 26.79 -9.77 -11.88
C TYR A 46 27.69 -9.26 -13.01
N CYS A 47 27.15 -9.25 -14.23
CA CYS A 47 27.64 -8.35 -15.27
C CYS A 47 27.02 -6.95 -15.09
N ILE A 48 27.75 -5.91 -15.50
CA ILE A 48 27.35 -4.51 -15.35
C ILE A 48 26.03 -4.25 -16.07
N ASP A 49 25.82 -4.81 -17.26
CA ASP A 49 24.63 -4.57 -18.07
C ASP A 49 23.34 -5.04 -17.37
N CYS A 50 23.36 -6.25 -16.81
CA CYS A 50 22.19 -6.79 -16.11
C CYS A 50 21.91 -6.01 -14.83
N PHE A 51 22.95 -5.70 -14.05
CA PHE A 51 22.79 -4.95 -12.81
C PHE A 51 22.28 -3.53 -13.08
N GLN A 52 22.81 -2.84 -14.09
CA GLN A 52 22.33 -1.52 -14.50
C GLN A 52 20.85 -1.53 -14.88
N LYS A 53 20.43 -2.47 -15.74
CA LYS A 53 19.03 -2.59 -16.17
C LYS A 53 18.12 -2.83 -14.96
N TYR A 54 18.52 -3.72 -14.06
CA TYR A 54 17.79 -3.98 -12.82
C TYR A 54 17.61 -2.70 -11.98
N ILE A 55 18.70 -1.98 -11.66
CA ILE A 55 18.62 -0.76 -10.85
C ILE A 55 17.77 0.30 -11.54
N VAL A 56 17.94 0.50 -12.86
CA VAL A 56 17.15 1.46 -13.64
C VAL A 56 15.65 1.15 -13.54
N GLU A 57 15.27 -0.12 -13.66
CA GLU A 57 13.88 -0.55 -13.59
C GLU A 57 13.29 -0.33 -12.19
N VAL A 58 14.02 -0.75 -11.14
CA VAL A 58 13.61 -0.53 -9.74
C VAL A 58 13.42 0.95 -9.45
N VAL A 59 14.37 1.81 -9.87
CA VAL A 59 14.29 3.25 -9.62
C VAL A 59 13.12 3.89 -10.38
N LYS A 60 12.90 3.52 -11.64
CA LYS A 60 11.83 4.11 -12.47
C LYS A 60 10.43 3.67 -12.04
N SER A 61 10.29 2.44 -11.55
CA SER A 61 9.03 1.91 -11.00
C SER A 61 8.72 2.43 -9.59
N SER A 62 9.69 3.04 -8.91
CA SER A 62 9.58 3.56 -7.53
C SER A 62 8.99 4.98 -7.43
N TRP A 63 7.97 5.29 -8.22
CA TRP A 63 7.31 6.59 -8.20
C TRP A 63 6.39 6.81 -6.99
N GLY A 64 6.21 5.78 -6.15
CA GLY A 64 5.46 5.84 -4.90
C GLY A 64 6.03 6.83 -3.87
N LEU A 65 5.35 6.95 -2.73
CA LEU A 65 5.80 7.78 -1.61
C LEU A 65 6.55 7.00 -0.52
N SER A 66 6.52 5.67 -0.59
CA SER A 66 7.35 4.84 0.26
C SER A 66 8.78 4.76 -0.28
N VAL A 67 9.73 4.65 0.64
CA VAL A 67 11.13 4.45 0.25
C VAL A 67 11.26 3.06 -0.38
N THR A 68 11.76 3.00 -1.61
CA THR A 68 12.07 1.72 -2.24
C THR A 68 13.54 1.40 -2.02
N PRO A 69 13.89 0.52 -1.08
CA PRO A 69 15.28 0.11 -0.91
C PRO A 69 15.74 -0.70 -2.13
N ILE A 70 16.99 -0.47 -2.55
CA ILE A 70 17.65 -1.34 -3.52
C ILE A 70 18.08 -2.62 -2.81
N LYS A 71 17.63 -3.76 -3.35
CA LYS A 71 17.93 -5.09 -2.84
C LYS A 71 18.71 -5.90 -3.86
N CYS A 72 19.43 -6.91 -3.41
CA CYS A 72 20.04 -7.92 -4.24
C CYS A 72 18.94 -8.70 -5.02
N PRO A 73 19.06 -8.85 -6.35
CA PRO A 73 18.12 -9.65 -7.15
C PRO A 73 18.02 -11.12 -6.73
N VAL A 74 19.08 -11.66 -6.11
CA VAL A 74 19.17 -13.08 -5.74
C VAL A 74 18.79 -13.28 -4.28
N CYS A 75 19.60 -12.79 -3.33
CA CYS A 75 19.37 -13.03 -1.91
C CYS A 75 18.43 -12.02 -1.23
N THR A 76 18.00 -10.96 -1.92
CA THR A 76 17.13 -9.88 -1.41
C THR A 76 17.69 -9.01 -0.28
N GLU A 77 18.97 -9.19 0.07
CA GLU A 77 19.67 -8.32 1.02
C GLU A 77 19.77 -6.87 0.51
N LEU A 78 19.84 -5.92 1.44
CA LEU A 78 19.91 -4.50 1.10
C LEU A 78 21.29 -4.16 0.51
N ILE A 79 21.30 -3.49 -0.64
CA ILE A 79 22.53 -2.97 -1.25
C ILE A 79 22.70 -1.51 -0.84
N PRO A 80 23.79 -1.14 -0.14
CA PRO A 80 24.04 0.25 0.23
C PRO A 80 24.15 1.20 -0.98
N LYS A 81 23.68 2.44 -0.80
CA LYS A 81 23.70 3.46 -1.86
C LYS A 81 25.08 3.67 -2.47
N HIS A 82 26.11 3.73 -1.63
CA HIS A 82 27.48 3.99 -2.08
C HIS A 82 28.04 2.90 -2.99
N GLU A 83 27.46 1.69 -2.97
CA GLU A 83 27.87 0.56 -3.78
C GLU A 83 27.15 0.57 -5.12
N TRP A 84 25.81 0.45 -5.14
CA TRP A 84 25.06 0.36 -6.41
C TRP A 84 25.18 1.63 -7.26
N SER A 85 25.40 2.79 -6.63
CA SER A 85 25.58 4.07 -7.33
C SER A 85 26.83 4.12 -8.21
N ARG A 86 27.83 3.26 -7.97
CA ARG A 86 29.05 3.18 -8.78
C ARG A 86 28.79 2.63 -10.18
N TYR A 87 27.72 1.85 -10.32
CA TYR A 87 27.42 1.11 -11.54
C TYR A 87 26.35 1.76 -12.40
N VAL A 88 25.68 2.84 -11.97
CA VAL A 88 24.61 3.48 -12.74
C VAL A 88 24.90 4.94 -13.08
N PRO A 89 24.31 5.48 -14.18
CA PRO A 89 24.46 6.89 -14.50
C PRO A 89 23.93 7.82 -13.39
N ARG A 90 24.58 8.98 -13.22
CA ARG A 90 24.19 10.00 -12.22
C ARG A 90 22.71 10.40 -12.28
N LYS A 91 22.12 10.45 -13.48
CA LYS A 91 20.70 10.75 -13.69
C LYS A 91 19.78 9.78 -12.93
N ILE A 92 20.15 8.50 -12.83
CA ILE A 92 19.36 7.49 -12.11
C ILE A 92 19.45 7.74 -10.60
N ILE A 93 20.63 8.10 -10.10
CA ILE A 93 20.83 8.47 -8.69
C ILE A 93 19.98 9.70 -8.34
N GLU A 94 19.95 10.72 -9.20
CA GLU A 94 19.14 11.92 -9.01
C GLU A 94 17.64 11.62 -8.99
N ILE A 95 17.16 10.68 -9.82
CA ILE A 95 15.77 10.22 -9.80
C ILE A 95 15.47 9.47 -8.49
N TYR A 96 16.36 8.57 -8.06
CA TYR A 96 16.22 7.87 -6.79
C TYR A 96 16.17 8.84 -5.61
N ASP A 97 17.09 9.80 -5.55
CA ASP A 97 17.13 10.81 -4.49
C ASP A 97 15.92 11.73 -4.53
N LYS A 98 15.47 12.06 -5.74
CA LYS A 98 14.20 12.75 -5.94
C LYS A 98 13.11 11.92 -5.28
N PHE A 99 12.83 10.69 -5.69
CA PHE A 99 11.72 9.85 -5.19
C PHE A 99 11.80 9.51 -3.69
N ASN A 100 13.00 9.41 -3.12
CA ASN A 100 13.20 9.11 -1.71
C ASN A 100 13.40 10.34 -0.82
N LYS A 101 13.20 11.56 -1.35
CA LYS A 101 13.28 12.80 -0.58
C LYS A 101 12.34 12.73 0.65
N PRO A 102 12.81 13.10 1.86
CA PRO A 102 11.98 13.11 3.05
C PRO A 102 10.84 14.12 2.93
N TYR A 103 9.72 13.85 3.61
CA TYR A 103 8.52 14.71 3.64
C TYR A 103 7.93 14.98 2.25
N ARG A 104 7.93 13.96 1.40
CA ARG A 104 7.32 14.03 0.07
C ARG A 104 5.81 14.15 0.16
N SER A 105 5.27 15.26 -0.31
CA SER A 105 3.84 15.42 -0.41
C SER A 105 3.22 14.50 -1.46
N TYR A 106 2.03 13.98 -1.14
CA TYR A 106 1.17 13.38 -2.15
C TYR A 106 0.75 14.45 -3.14
N THR A 107 0.82 14.14 -4.42
CA THR A 107 0.37 15.03 -5.49
C THR A 107 -0.62 14.31 -6.39
N ARG A 108 -1.53 15.08 -6.98
CA ARG A 108 -2.44 14.58 -8.01
C ARG A 108 -2.73 15.69 -9.02
N ALA A 109 -2.66 15.35 -10.31
CA ALA A 109 -3.02 16.28 -11.37
C ALA A 109 -4.53 16.54 -11.40
N CYS A 110 -4.91 17.79 -11.64
CA CYS A 110 -6.30 18.15 -11.87
C CYS A 110 -6.81 17.55 -13.19
N PRO A 111 -7.97 16.87 -13.21
CA PRO A 111 -8.51 16.27 -14.44
C PRO A 111 -8.96 17.30 -15.49
N ASN A 112 -9.06 18.59 -15.12
CA ASN A 112 -9.52 19.66 -16.00
C ASN A 112 -8.38 20.51 -16.58
N CYS A 113 -7.34 20.83 -15.78
CA CYS A 113 -6.28 21.75 -16.20
C CYS A 113 -4.87 21.23 -15.93
N GLU A 114 -4.74 19.95 -15.54
CA GLU A 114 -3.46 19.24 -15.31
C GLU A 114 -2.55 19.83 -14.23
N THR A 115 -2.97 20.90 -13.55
CA THR A 115 -2.23 21.48 -12.43
C THR A 115 -2.05 20.45 -11.32
N ASP A 116 -0.81 20.29 -10.87
CA ASP A 116 -0.48 19.45 -9.72
C ASP A 116 -1.07 20.03 -8.43
N MET A 117 -1.89 19.22 -7.76
CA MET A 117 -2.55 19.55 -6.50
C MET A 117 -1.83 18.84 -5.35
N THR A 118 -1.45 19.61 -4.33
CA THR A 118 -0.67 19.14 -3.18
C THR A 118 -1.44 19.40 -1.89
N PRO A 119 -2.26 18.44 -1.40
CA PRO A 119 -3.17 18.66 -0.26
C PRO A 119 -2.45 18.92 1.06
N CYS A 120 -1.29 18.30 1.28
CA CYS A 120 -0.50 18.51 2.48
C CYS A 120 0.92 18.91 2.08
N SER A 121 1.40 20.03 2.61
CA SER A 121 2.77 20.49 2.42
C SER A 121 3.37 20.77 3.78
N LEU A 122 4.54 20.20 4.06
CA LEU A 122 5.25 20.53 5.29
C LEU A 122 5.99 21.85 5.10
N ASP A 123 5.41 22.93 5.57
CA ASP A 123 6.08 24.22 5.66
C ASP A 123 6.62 24.43 7.08
N LYS A 124 7.95 24.43 7.22
CA LYS A 124 8.63 24.72 8.50
C LYS A 124 9.03 26.19 8.63
N SER A 125 8.56 27.07 7.74
CA SER A 125 8.83 28.51 7.81
C SER A 125 8.34 29.13 9.13
N ASN A 126 7.22 28.63 9.64
CA ASN A 126 6.64 29.05 10.91
C ASN A 126 7.24 28.26 12.08
N GLY A 127 7.75 28.98 13.10
CA GLY A 127 8.31 28.35 14.29
C GLY A 127 7.29 27.45 15.01
N THR A 128 7.77 26.36 15.63
CA THR A 128 6.92 25.32 16.24
C THR A 128 5.90 25.87 17.25
N ILE A 129 6.27 26.91 18.00
CA ILE A 129 5.40 27.59 18.97
C ILE A 129 4.15 28.18 18.29
N TYR A 130 4.32 28.78 17.10
CA TYR A 130 3.22 29.37 16.35
C TYR A 130 2.23 28.30 15.88
N LEU A 131 2.74 27.17 15.37
CA LEU A 131 1.91 26.05 14.95
C LEU A 131 1.09 25.47 16.11
N PHE A 132 1.68 25.35 17.30
CA PHE A 132 0.96 24.88 18.49
C PHE A 132 -0.16 25.82 18.92
N ARG A 133 0.12 27.13 18.91
CA ARG A 133 -0.89 28.14 19.23
C ARG A 133 -2.05 28.06 18.25
N MET A 134 -1.77 28.03 16.96
CA MET A 134 -2.81 27.95 15.92
C MET A 134 -3.68 26.70 16.07
N PHE A 135 -3.09 25.54 16.42
CA PHE A 135 -3.89 24.35 16.74
C PHE A 135 -4.85 24.59 17.91
N CYS A 136 -4.35 25.14 19.02
CA CYS A 136 -5.18 25.40 20.20
C CYS A 136 -6.29 26.41 19.87
N ASP A 137 -5.96 27.48 19.15
CA ASP A 137 -6.90 28.54 18.76
C ASP A 137 -8.06 27.96 17.93
N ILE A 138 -7.77 27.06 16.97
CA ILE A 138 -8.82 26.41 16.15
C ILE A 138 -9.72 25.50 17.01
N VAL A 139 -9.15 24.73 17.93
CA VAL A 139 -9.92 23.83 18.81
C VAL A 139 -10.78 24.64 19.79
N GLU A 140 -10.23 25.72 20.34
CA GLU A 140 -10.96 26.65 21.20
C GLU A 140 -12.09 27.34 20.41
N GLU A 141 -11.85 27.82 19.19
CA GLU A 141 -12.88 28.39 18.31
C GLU A 141 -14.02 27.38 18.04
N MET A 142 -13.69 26.11 17.80
CA MET A 142 -14.67 25.05 17.60
C MET A 142 -15.55 24.86 18.84
N LEU A 143 -14.96 24.80 20.04
CA LEU A 143 -15.71 24.67 21.30
C LEU A 143 -16.65 25.86 21.53
N HIS A 144 -16.22 27.08 21.24
CA HIS A 144 -17.06 28.28 21.36
C HIS A 144 -18.17 28.36 20.30
N SER A 145 -18.00 27.65 19.18
CA SER A 145 -18.98 27.61 18.08
C SER A 145 -20.11 26.59 18.31
N CYS A 146 -20.15 25.94 19.48
CA CYS A 146 -21.22 25.02 19.85
C CYS A 146 -22.59 25.72 19.83
N THR A 147 -23.56 25.07 19.20
CA THR A 147 -24.94 25.57 19.05
C THR A 147 -25.68 25.65 20.39
N ASP A 148 -25.40 24.71 21.28
CA ASP A 148 -25.87 24.71 22.66
C ASP A 148 -24.84 25.44 23.52
N ARG A 149 -25.15 26.66 23.98
CA ARG A 149 -24.30 27.52 24.84
C ARG A 149 -23.92 26.83 26.17
N ASP A 150 -23.41 27.58 27.16
CA ASP A 150 -22.83 27.17 28.46
C ASP A 150 -23.54 26.10 29.32
N ILE A 151 -24.71 25.60 28.93
CA ILE A 151 -25.50 24.56 29.60
C ILE A 151 -24.83 23.16 29.45
N HIS A 152 -23.91 22.97 28.50
CA HIS A 152 -23.28 21.66 28.20
C HIS A 152 -21.75 21.59 28.42
N ASN A 153 -21.16 22.48 29.22
CA ASN A 153 -19.71 22.51 29.47
C ASN A 153 -19.10 21.22 30.05
N ASN A 154 -19.92 20.38 30.69
CA ASN A 154 -19.56 19.08 31.26
C ASN A 154 -19.99 17.88 30.40
N HIS A 155 -20.39 18.13 29.15
CA HIS A 155 -20.68 17.07 28.18
C HIS A 155 -19.42 16.25 27.89
N THR A 156 -19.57 14.93 27.74
CA THR A 156 -18.46 14.00 27.49
C THR A 156 -17.63 14.38 26.27
N GLU A 157 -18.28 14.84 25.18
CA GLU A 157 -17.60 15.26 23.94
C GLU A 157 -16.83 16.57 24.12
N HIS A 158 -17.36 17.53 24.88
CA HIS A 158 -16.65 18.77 25.21
C HIS A 158 -15.40 18.48 26.06
N ILE A 159 -15.52 17.57 27.04
CA ILE A 159 -14.38 17.14 27.88
C ILE A 159 -13.33 16.43 27.01
N ALA A 160 -13.75 15.57 26.08
CA ALA A 160 -12.85 14.87 25.15
C ALA A 160 -12.08 15.86 24.27
N VAL A 161 -12.75 16.82 23.64
CA VAL A 161 -12.12 17.86 22.82
C VAL A 161 -11.19 18.77 23.65
N LYS A 162 -11.64 19.23 24.84
CA LYS A 162 -10.80 20.03 25.76
C LYS A 162 -9.53 19.28 26.21
N ARG A 163 -9.61 17.97 26.39
CA ARG A 163 -8.45 17.13 26.75
C ARG A 163 -7.35 17.18 25.70
N TRP A 164 -7.71 17.29 24.41
CA TRP A 164 -6.72 17.41 23.34
C TRP A 164 -5.88 18.68 23.51
N ILE A 165 -6.46 19.83 23.83
CA ILE A 165 -5.70 21.06 24.12
C ILE A 165 -4.66 20.83 25.23
N LEU A 166 -5.01 20.09 26.28
CA LEU A 166 -4.08 19.80 27.39
C LEU A 166 -2.94 18.86 26.98
N ILE A 167 -3.26 17.77 26.26
CA ILE A 167 -2.24 16.84 25.72
C ILE A 167 -1.27 17.62 24.83
N TYR A 168 -1.82 18.50 23.99
CA TYR A 168 -1.07 19.39 23.10
C TYR A 168 -0.14 20.34 23.82
N LYS A 169 -0.64 21.07 24.83
CA LYS A 169 0.16 22.01 25.62
C LYS A 169 1.29 21.30 26.38
N ARG A 170 1.09 20.05 26.79
CA ARG A 170 2.08 19.25 27.53
C ARG A 170 3.10 18.54 26.65
N GLN A 171 2.88 18.47 25.33
CA GLN A 171 3.71 17.71 24.40
C GLN A 171 3.85 16.22 24.77
N ASP A 172 2.78 15.64 25.31
CA ASP A 172 2.77 14.27 25.84
C ASP A 172 2.54 13.24 24.71
N TRP A 173 3.51 13.14 23.79
CA TRP A 173 3.52 12.14 22.71
C TRP A 173 4.93 11.77 22.26
N THR A 174 5.00 10.66 21.52
CA THR A 174 6.20 10.18 20.84
C THR A 174 5.87 9.96 19.38
N ASP A 175 6.86 10.00 18.48
CA ASP A 175 6.61 9.67 17.07
C ASP A 175 5.99 8.27 16.88
N SER A 176 6.26 7.33 17.79
CA SER A 176 5.71 5.96 17.76
C SER A 176 4.21 5.89 18.07
N ASN A 177 3.67 6.84 18.83
CA ASN A 177 2.24 6.86 19.18
C ASN A 177 1.46 7.96 18.45
N LEU A 178 2.14 8.85 17.72
CA LEU A 178 1.54 10.03 17.10
C LEU A 178 0.45 9.70 16.08
N THR A 179 0.62 8.67 15.27
CA THR A 179 -0.41 8.21 14.31
C THR A 179 -1.66 7.69 15.04
N THR A 180 -1.50 7.00 16.17
CA THR A 180 -2.62 6.51 16.99
C THR A 180 -3.31 7.67 17.71
N LEU A 181 -2.53 8.63 18.20
CA LEU A 181 -3.02 9.86 18.81
C LEU A 181 -3.89 10.64 17.84
N TYR A 182 -3.40 10.84 16.61
CA TYR A 182 -4.14 11.47 15.52
C TYR A 182 -5.49 10.79 15.29
N LYS A 183 -5.52 9.46 15.14
CA LYS A 183 -6.77 8.72 14.88
C LYS A 183 -7.79 8.90 16.00
N ARG A 184 -7.36 8.85 17.26
CA ARG A 184 -8.23 9.08 18.42
C ARG A 184 -8.76 10.51 18.47
N MET A 185 -7.88 11.48 18.26
CA MET A 185 -8.23 12.89 18.25
C MET A 185 -9.23 13.20 17.15
N MET A 186 -8.98 12.73 15.93
CA MET A 186 -9.90 12.96 14.81
C MET A 186 -11.26 12.32 15.03
N LYS A 187 -11.34 11.16 15.68
CA LYS A 187 -12.62 10.54 16.05
C LYS A 187 -13.43 11.47 16.96
N ASP A 188 -12.81 12.01 18.01
CA ASP A 188 -13.48 12.89 18.97
C ASP A 188 -13.90 14.20 18.30
N ILE A 189 -13.02 14.81 17.48
CA ILE A 189 -13.29 16.06 16.76
C ILE A 189 -14.43 15.89 15.76
N LEU A 190 -14.41 14.84 14.94
CA LEU A 190 -15.46 14.59 13.95
C LEU A 190 -16.82 14.36 14.61
N THR A 191 -16.85 13.59 15.70
CA THR A 191 -18.08 13.35 16.48
C THR A 191 -18.62 14.67 17.03
N PHE A 192 -17.73 15.49 17.62
CA PHE A 192 -18.11 16.80 18.14
C PHE A 192 -18.66 17.71 17.04
N GLU A 193 -17.96 17.82 15.91
CA GLU A 193 -18.38 18.70 14.80
C GLU A 193 -19.73 18.26 14.21
N GLU A 194 -19.98 16.96 14.11
CA GLU A 194 -21.26 16.42 13.63
C GLU A 194 -22.43 16.70 14.60
N ASN A 195 -22.20 16.57 15.90
CA ASN A 195 -23.24 16.64 16.93
C ASN A 195 -23.52 18.08 17.41
N HIS A 196 -22.50 18.94 17.46
CA HIS A 196 -22.58 20.24 18.14
C HIS A 196 -22.48 21.46 17.21
N ILE A 197 -21.90 21.31 16.01
CA ILE A 197 -21.72 22.42 15.08
C ILE A 197 -22.86 22.45 14.06
N ASN A 198 -23.43 23.63 13.85
CA ASN A 198 -24.53 23.80 12.91
C ASN A 198 -24.06 23.51 11.48
N LYS A 199 -24.73 22.60 10.78
CA LYS A 199 -24.46 22.27 9.36
C LYS A 199 -24.55 23.47 8.41
N HIS A 200 -25.23 24.56 8.81
CA HIS A 200 -25.31 25.79 8.04
C HIS A 200 -24.08 26.69 8.17
N THR A 201 -23.27 26.52 9.22
CA THR A 201 -22.03 27.29 9.37
C THR A 201 -20.92 26.56 8.61
N LYS A 202 -20.33 27.20 7.60
CA LYS A 202 -19.31 26.59 6.71
C LYS A 202 -17.94 26.40 7.39
N HIS A 203 -17.89 26.16 8.69
CA HIS A 203 -16.63 25.90 9.37
C HIS A 203 -16.28 24.42 9.19
N ASN A 204 -15.14 24.15 8.56
CA ASN A 204 -14.58 22.81 8.46
C ASN A 204 -13.49 22.65 9.54
N PHE A 205 -13.89 22.58 10.82
CA PHE A 205 -12.95 22.55 11.94
C PHE A 205 -12.09 21.29 11.92
N ALA A 206 -12.68 20.10 11.73
CA ALA A 206 -11.94 18.85 11.64
C ALA A 206 -10.91 18.88 10.51
N TYR A 207 -11.27 19.46 9.35
CA TYR A 207 -10.33 19.63 8.25
C TYR A 207 -9.14 20.51 8.66
N LYS A 208 -9.42 21.70 9.22
CA LYS A 208 -8.38 22.64 9.67
C LYS A 208 -7.48 22.01 10.73
N ILE A 209 -8.07 21.39 11.76
CA ILE A 209 -7.33 20.75 12.84
C ILE A 209 -6.47 19.62 12.30
N SER A 210 -7.03 18.77 11.45
CA SER A 210 -6.30 17.68 10.83
C SER A 210 -5.14 18.17 9.97
N LEU A 211 -5.35 19.24 9.19
CA LEU A 211 -4.30 19.79 8.33
C LEU A 211 -3.18 20.38 9.20
N GLN A 212 -3.51 21.11 10.26
CA GLN A 212 -2.52 21.60 11.21
C GLN A 212 -1.75 20.47 11.90
N PHE A 213 -2.41 19.34 12.18
CA PHE A 213 -1.75 18.18 12.76
C PHE A 213 -0.58 17.70 11.90
N THR A 214 -0.73 17.73 10.57
CA THR A 214 0.29 17.25 9.63
C THR A 214 1.63 17.96 9.84
N SER A 215 1.65 19.20 10.34
CA SER A 215 2.87 19.99 10.52
C SER A 215 3.70 19.60 11.75
N PHE A 216 3.19 18.74 12.64
CA PHE A 216 3.87 18.44 13.92
C PHE A 216 4.86 17.28 13.88
N SER A 217 4.81 16.43 12.85
CA SER A 217 5.70 15.27 12.80
C SER A 217 7.15 15.66 12.50
N SER A 218 8.06 15.18 13.34
CA SER A 218 9.51 15.36 13.18
C SER A 218 10.17 14.25 12.35
N LYS A 219 9.43 13.17 12.03
CA LYS A 219 9.92 12.03 11.25
C LYS A 219 9.20 11.94 9.90
N PRO A 220 9.92 11.75 8.78
CA PRO A 220 9.33 11.65 7.44
C PRO A 220 8.28 10.56 7.32
N GLU A 221 8.53 9.37 7.88
CA GLU A 221 7.62 8.24 7.77
C GLU A 221 6.31 8.46 8.54
N VAL A 222 6.40 9.00 9.75
CA VAL A 222 5.22 9.35 10.56
C VAL A 222 4.43 10.48 9.91
N TRP A 223 5.13 11.46 9.33
CA TRP A 223 4.50 12.54 8.57
C TRP A 223 3.72 12.00 7.36
N LYS A 224 4.31 11.07 6.61
CA LYS A 224 3.66 10.40 5.48
C LYS A 224 2.39 9.68 5.92
N GLN A 225 2.43 8.95 7.04
CA GLN A 225 1.26 8.26 7.59
C GLN A 225 0.13 9.23 7.95
N ILE A 226 0.46 10.33 8.63
CA ILE A 226 -0.51 11.37 9.02
C ILE A 226 -1.10 12.07 7.77
N GLN A 227 -0.27 12.39 6.77
CA GLN A 227 -0.74 12.94 5.49
C GLN A 227 -1.80 12.03 4.86
N PHE A 228 -1.56 10.73 4.78
CA PHE A 228 -2.54 9.81 4.20
C PHE A 228 -3.77 9.58 5.09
N ALA A 229 -3.62 9.68 6.41
CA ALA A 229 -4.76 9.66 7.32
C ALA A 229 -5.65 10.90 7.13
N HIS A 230 -5.05 12.09 6.94
CA HIS A 230 -5.76 13.32 6.57
C HIS A 230 -6.48 13.17 5.23
N ILE A 231 -5.80 12.71 4.18
CA ILE A 231 -6.40 12.52 2.85
C ILE A 231 -7.53 11.49 2.90
N SER A 232 -7.42 10.45 3.74
CA SER A 232 -8.48 9.45 3.93
C SER A 232 -9.76 10.08 4.48
N LEU A 233 -9.64 11.00 5.45
CA LEU A 233 -10.76 11.72 6.06
C LEU A 233 -11.30 12.86 5.18
N PHE A 234 -10.41 13.57 4.47
CA PHE A 234 -10.73 14.77 3.70
C PHE A 234 -10.28 14.64 2.24
N PRO A 235 -11.05 13.91 1.40
CA PRO A 235 -10.64 13.60 0.04
C PRO A 235 -10.87 14.73 -0.96
N GLN A 236 -11.29 15.91 -0.55
CA GLN A 236 -11.70 16.98 -1.47
C GLN A 236 -10.71 18.13 -1.44
N MET A 237 -10.35 18.63 -2.62
CA MET A 237 -9.46 19.76 -2.77
C MET A 237 -9.87 20.61 -3.97
N ASN A 238 -9.89 21.93 -3.79
CA ASN A 238 -10.03 22.85 -4.91
C ASN A 238 -8.70 22.97 -5.65
N CYS A 239 -8.74 22.80 -6.97
CA CYS A 239 -7.57 22.98 -7.82
C CYS A 239 -7.08 24.44 -7.76
N PRO A 240 -5.79 24.73 -7.51
CA PRO A 240 -5.28 26.10 -7.47
C PRO A 240 -5.27 26.78 -8.85
N GLY A 241 -5.30 26.02 -9.94
CA GLY A 241 -5.29 26.55 -11.31
C GLY A 241 -6.67 26.92 -11.84
N CYS A 242 -7.67 26.05 -11.67
CA CYS A 242 -9.03 26.26 -12.23
C CYS A 242 -10.16 26.27 -11.18
N ASN A 243 -9.83 26.15 -9.89
CA ASN A 243 -10.76 26.15 -8.77
C ASN A 243 -11.84 25.04 -8.78
N ILE A 244 -11.71 24.05 -9.67
CA ILE A 244 -12.61 22.89 -9.69
C ILE A 244 -12.31 21.99 -8.48
N ASN A 245 -13.37 21.45 -7.86
CA ASN A 245 -13.22 20.58 -6.70
C ASN A 245 -12.98 19.13 -7.16
N VAL A 246 -11.88 18.53 -6.70
CA VAL A 246 -11.40 17.21 -7.15
C VAL A 246 -11.31 16.24 -5.98
N CYS A 247 -11.65 14.98 -6.24
CA CYS A 247 -11.46 13.87 -5.32
C CYS A 247 -10.02 13.35 -5.35
N LEU A 248 -9.31 13.48 -4.24
CA LEU A 248 -7.95 13.01 -4.01
C LEU A 248 -7.83 11.47 -3.98
N HIS A 249 -8.94 10.74 -3.81
CA HIS A 249 -8.96 9.27 -3.85
C HIS A 249 -9.02 8.71 -5.27
N CYS A 250 -9.96 9.19 -6.12
CA CYS A 250 -10.17 8.68 -7.48
C CYS A 250 -9.70 9.57 -8.65
N GLY A 251 -9.63 10.88 -8.45
CA GLY A 251 -9.04 11.84 -9.41
C GLY A 251 -10.08 12.41 -10.37
N HIS A 252 -11.34 12.12 -10.12
CA HIS A 252 -12.48 12.75 -10.76
C HIS A 252 -13.01 13.90 -9.91
N HIS A 253 -14.02 14.61 -10.41
CA HIS A 253 -14.72 15.66 -9.67
C HIS A 253 -15.18 15.19 -8.28
N ALA A 254 -15.12 16.08 -7.30
CA ALA A 254 -15.57 15.80 -5.94
C ALA A 254 -17.04 15.34 -5.93
N HIS A 255 -17.32 14.27 -5.22
CA HIS A 255 -18.61 13.55 -5.27
C HIS A 255 -19.26 13.36 -3.89
N GLY A 256 -18.98 14.28 -2.94
CA GLY A 256 -19.63 14.30 -1.62
C GLY A 256 -19.47 12.97 -0.87
N ASN A 257 -20.59 12.44 -0.38
CA ASN A 257 -20.65 11.19 0.40
C ASN A 257 -20.76 9.92 -0.47
N VAL A 258 -20.76 10.05 -1.80
CA VAL A 258 -20.75 8.88 -2.70
C VAL A 258 -19.35 8.28 -2.70
N ILE A 259 -19.22 6.96 -2.61
CA ILE A 259 -17.91 6.31 -2.74
C ILE A 259 -17.39 6.38 -4.18
N CYS A 260 -16.07 6.33 -4.35
CA CYS A 260 -15.40 6.54 -5.63
C CYS A 260 -15.92 5.61 -6.74
N GLU A 261 -16.12 4.34 -6.41
CA GLU A 261 -16.58 3.29 -7.32
C GLU A 261 -17.99 3.57 -7.81
N ASP A 262 -18.90 3.98 -6.93
CA ASP A 262 -20.28 4.29 -7.29
C ASP A 262 -20.37 5.58 -8.10
N ASN A 263 -19.50 6.56 -7.81
CA ASN A 263 -19.39 7.74 -8.66
C ASN A 263 -18.96 7.37 -10.09
N MET A 264 -17.95 6.49 -10.24
CA MET A 264 -17.54 6.01 -11.57
C MET A 264 -18.65 5.22 -12.28
N LYS A 265 -19.40 4.37 -11.57
CA LYS A 265 -20.57 3.67 -12.15
C LYS A 265 -21.64 4.66 -12.62
N LYS A 266 -21.93 5.70 -11.84
CA LYS A 266 -22.86 6.77 -12.24
C LYS A 266 -22.38 7.50 -13.49
N MET A 267 -21.08 7.82 -13.57
CA MET A 267 -20.49 8.44 -14.76
C MET A 267 -20.63 7.55 -16.01
N MET A 268 -20.46 6.23 -15.89
CA MET A 268 -20.66 5.31 -17.02
C MET A 268 -22.10 5.22 -17.52
N ALA A 269 -23.07 5.43 -16.63
CA ALA A 269 -24.49 5.38 -16.99
C ALA A 269 -24.91 6.61 -17.80
N ASP A 270 -24.08 7.66 -17.84
CA ASP A 270 -24.30 8.83 -18.68
C ASP A 270 -24.14 8.47 -20.17
N LYS A 271 -25.23 8.57 -20.92
CA LYS A 271 -25.27 8.26 -22.35
C LYS A 271 -24.50 9.27 -23.21
N LEU A 272 -24.22 10.46 -22.67
CA LEU A 272 -23.44 11.50 -23.36
C LEU A 272 -21.92 11.27 -23.24
N LEU A 273 -21.50 10.32 -22.39
CA LEU A 273 -20.08 10.06 -22.18
C LEU A 273 -19.46 9.38 -23.41
N PRO A 274 -18.31 9.89 -23.92
CA PRO A 274 -17.59 9.26 -25.03
C PRO A 274 -17.27 7.79 -24.74
N LYS A 275 -17.35 6.94 -25.78
CA LYS A 275 -17.08 5.50 -25.66
C LYS A 275 -15.71 5.22 -25.05
N GLU A 276 -14.67 5.93 -25.48
CA GLU A 276 -13.31 5.79 -24.96
C GLU A 276 -13.23 6.06 -23.46
N THR A 277 -13.86 7.14 -22.99
CA THR A 277 -13.92 7.47 -21.56
C THR A 277 -14.67 6.41 -20.77
N ARG A 278 -15.74 5.85 -21.34
CA ARG A 278 -16.51 4.76 -20.73
C ARG A 278 -15.68 3.48 -20.61
N ASP A 279 -14.89 3.15 -21.63
CA ASP A 279 -13.99 1.99 -21.63
C ASP A 279 -12.86 2.15 -20.60
N ILE A 280 -12.27 3.35 -20.48
CA ILE A 280 -11.28 3.69 -19.44
C ILE A 280 -11.87 3.52 -18.04
N LEU A 281 -13.06 4.06 -17.79
CA LEU A 281 -13.72 3.89 -16.50
C LEU A 281 -14.00 2.40 -16.21
N ASN A 282 -14.40 1.62 -17.23
CA ASN A 282 -14.74 0.20 -17.06
C ASN A 282 -13.50 -0.61 -16.67
N TRP A 283 -12.39 -0.30 -17.33
CA TRP A 283 -11.10 -0.85 -16.97
C TRP A 283 -10.70 -0.47 -15.53
N LYS A 284 -10.88 0.79 -15.11
CA LYS A 284 -10.60 1.24 -13.74
C LYS A 284 -11.44 0.49 -12.70
N LEU A 285 -12.74 0.34 -12.91
CA LEU A 285 -13.62 -0.39 -11.98
C LEU A 285 -13.22 -1.87 -11.86
N LYS A 286 -12.75 -2.48 -12.95
CA LYS A 286 -12.34 -3.89 -12.96
C LYS A 286 -10.99 -4.12 -12.31
N HIS A 287 -10.00 -3.26 -12.55
CA HIS A 287 -8.60 -3.49 -12.19
C HIS A 287 -8.07 -2.60 -11.05
N SER A 288 -8.89 -1.69 -10.53
CA SER A 288 -8.51 -0.82 -9.41
C SER A 288 -9.34 -1.08 -8.15
N ARG A 289 -8.72 -0.88 -7.00
CA ARG A 289 -9.33 -0.97 -5.66
C ARG A 289 -8.83 0.17 -4.78
N ARG A 290 -9.62 0.58 -3.80
CA ARG A 290 -9.17 1.55 -2.79
C ARG A 290 -8.26 0.87 -1.79
N CYS A 291 -7.14 1.52 -1.45
CA CYS A 291 -6.35 1.08 -0.31
C CYS A 291 -7.18 1.21 0.99
N PRO A 292 -7.27 0.18 1.84
CA PRO A 292 -8.06 0.23 3.08
C PRO A 292 -7.52 1.22 4.13
N ASN A 293 -6.26 1.67 3.99
CA ASN A 293 -5.67 2.64 4.92
C ASN A 293 -5.83 4.09 4.44
N CYS A 294 -5.50 4.40 3.18
CA CYS A 294 -5.54 5.78 2.66
C CYS A 294 -6.70 6.08 1.72
N SER A 295 -7.52 5.08 1.37
CA SER A 295 -8.68 5.16 0.47
C SER A 295 -8.38 5.58 -0.98
N ILE A 296 -7.12 5.82 -1.33
CA ILE A 296 -6.70 6.12 -2.71
C ILE A 296 -6.88 4.89 -3.58
N MET A 297 -7.46 5.10 -4.77
CA MET A 297 -7.58 4.06 -5.80
C MET A 297 -6.20 3.69 -6.33
N ILE A 298 -5.84 2.42 -6.22
CA ILE A 298 -4.63 1.84 -6.80
C ILE A 298 -5.02 0.76 -7.81
N ASN A 299 -4.22 0.59 -8.85
CA ASN A 299 -4.30 -0.52 -9.78
C ASN A 299 -3.33 -1.63 -9.35
N ARG A 300 -3.69 -2.87 -9.66
CA ARG A 300 -2.78 -4.01 -9.58
C ARG A 300 -2.62 -4.60 -10.96
N GLU A 301 -1.37 -4.74 -11.38
CA GLU A 301 -0.98 -5.61 -12.49
C GLU A 301 -0.87 -7.03 -11.91
N GLU A 302 -1.34 -8.05 -12.63
CA GLU A 302 -1.57 -9.45 -12.21
C GLU A 302 -0.51 -10.02 -11.22
N GLY A 303 -0.87 -10.98 -10.34
CA GLY A 303 0.12 -11.54 -9.39
C GLY A 303 -0.41 -11.96 -8.00
N CYS A 304 0.45 -11.85 -6.98
CA CYS A 304 0.10 -12.20 -5.59
C CYS A 304 -1.02 -11.33 -5.00
N ASN A 305 -1.84 -11.92 -4.12
CA ASN A 305 -2.87 -11.17 -3.38
C ASN A 305 -2.31 -10.20 -2.33
N LYS A 306 -1.04 -10.35 -1.91
CA LYS A 306 -0.36 -9.35 -1.07
C LYS A 306 -0.01 -8.12 -1.90
N VAL A 307 -0.59 -6.98 -1.54
CA VAL A 307 -0.33 -5.70 -2.20
C VAL A 307 0.19 -4.71 -1.17
N ASP A 308 1.33 -4.08 -1.49
CA ASP A 308 1.89 -2.97 -0.73
C ASP A 308 1.49 -1.67 -1.44
N CYS A 309 0.70 -0.83 -0.77
CA CYS A 309 0.21 0.41 -1.38
C CYS A 309 1.38 1.35 -1.75
N SER A 310 1.55 1.67 -3.04
CA SER A 310 2.61 2.55 -3.54
C SER A 310 2.62 3.94 -2.89
N TYR A 311 1.49 4.38 -2.34
CA TYR A 311 1.35 5.67 -1.66
C TYR A 311 1.65 5.57 -0.16
N CYS A 312 0.78 4.91 0.60
CA CYS A 312 0.90 4.91 2.07
C CYS A 312 1.79 3.79 2.64
N GLY A 313 2.21 2.82 1.82
CA GLY A 313 3.01 1.68 2.23
C GLY A 313 2.26 0.59 2.99
N PHE A 314 0.94 0.71 3.16
CA PHE A 314 0.14 -0.31 3.85
C PHE A 314 0.07 -1.60 3.03
N SER A 315 0.42 -2.72 3.67
CA SER A 315 0.31 -4.07 3.11
C SER A 315 -1.06 -4.67 3.39
N PHE A 316 -1.76 -5.09 2.34
CA PHE A 316 -3.10 -5.66 2.47
C PHE A 316 -3.38 -6.72 1.41
N CYS A 317 -4.42 -7.52 1.64
CA CYS A 317 -4.89 -8.49 0.67
C CYS A 317 -5.79 -7.83 -0.38
N TRP A 318 -5.47 -7.97 -1.66
CA TRP A 318 -6.26 -7.43 -2.77
C TRP A 318 -7.69 -7.97 -2.81
N ALA A 319 -7.88 -9.25 -2.46
CA ALA A 319 -9.18 -9.92 -2.52
C ALA A 319 -10.11 -9.47 -1.38
N CYS A 320 -9.65 -9.54 -0.12
CA CYS A 320 -10.50 -9.28 1.05
C CYS A 320 -10.31 -7.90 1.70
N GLN A 321 -9.35 -7.09 1.22
CA GLN A 321 -9.05 -5.74 1.71
C GLN A 321 -8.59 -5.66 3.19
N SER A 322 -8.28 -6.79 3.82
CA SER A 322 -7.76 -6.85 5.20
C SER A 322 -6.25 -6.63 5.25
N SER A 323 -5.72 -6.20 6.42
CA SER A 323 -4.28 -6.07 6.66
C SER A 323 -3.57 -7.40 6.38
N TRP A 324 -2.42 -7.33 5.72
CA TRP A 324 -1.58 -8.51 5.51
C TRP A 324 -0.83 -8.86 6.80
N ALA A 325 -0.77 -10.14 7.15
CA ALA A 325 0.04 -10.64 8.26
C ALA A 325 0.94 -11.78 7.75
N ASP A 326 2.22 -11.71 8.08
CA ASP A 326 3.22 -12.71 7.65
C ASP A 326 3.09 -14.02 8.45
N SER A 327 2.43 -13.99 9.61
CA SER A 327 2.12 -15.16 10.42
C SER A 327 0.61 -15.42 10.45
N VAL A 328 0.24 -16.70 10.42
CA VAL A 328 -1.15 -17.18 10.57
C VAL A 328 -1.57 -17.00 12.03
N SER A 329 -1.76 -15.77 12.48
CA SER A 329 -2.50 -15.50 13.70
C SER A 329 -3.97 -15.29 13.33
N ASN A 330 -4.85 -16.07 13.95
CA ASN A 330 -6.30 -16.08 13.68
C ASN A 330 -7.01 -14.75 14.01
N ASP A 331 -6.30 -13.73 14.48
CA ASP A 331 -6.87 -12.45 14.86
C ASP A 331 -6.45 -11.35 13.89
N LYS A 332 -7.35 -11.06 12.94
CA LYS A 332 -7.47 -9.81 12.15
C LYS A 332 -6.62 -9.64 10.89
N GLY A 333 -5.69 -10.55 10.57
CA GLY A 333 -4.86 -10.49 9.35
C GLY A 333 -5.25 -11.50 8.27
N CYS A 334 -5.07 -11.14 6.99
CA CYS A 334 -5.09 -12.10 5.88
C CYS A 334 -3.67 -12.60 5.61
N GLY A 335 -3.46 -13.91 5.64
CA GLY A 335 -2.24 -14.58 5.18
C GLY A 335 -2.43 -15.26 3.83
N PHE A 336 -1.42 -16.00 3.36
CA PHE A 336 -1.45 -16.74 2.09
C PHE A 336 -2.73 -17.60 1.94
N TYR A 337 -3.64 -17.16 1.06
CA TYR A 337 -4.86 -17.87 0.63
C TYR A 337 -5.91 -18.18 1.71
N ARG A 338 -5.91 -17.46 2.84
CA ARG A 338 -6.94 -17.59 3.89
C ARG A 338 -7.78 -16.33 4.02
N CYS A 339 -8.40 -15.88 2.94
CA CYS A 339 -9.41 -14.84 3.03
C CYS A 339 -10.61 -15.40 3.79
N SER A 340 -10.80 -14.99 5.05
CA SER A 340 -12.04 -15.24 5.78
C SER A 340 -13.15 -14.53 5.01
N VAL A 341 -13.95 -15.29 4.27
CA VAL A 341 -15.14 -14.82 3.60
C VAL A 341 -16.14 -14.46 4.69
N VAL A 342 -16.05 -13.24 5.24
CA VAL A 342 -17.13 -12.69 6.06
C VAL A 342 -18.03 -11.94 5.09
N VAL A 343 -18.84 -12.70 4.35
CA VAL A 343 -20.00 -12.11 3.69
C VAL A 343 -21.17 -12.40 4.62
N GLU A 344 -21.56 -11.40 5.40
CA GLU A 344 -22.91 -11.37 5.96
C GLU A 344 -23.88 -11.15 4.78
N VAL A 345 -24.32 -12.25 4.16
CA VAL A 345 -25.48 -12.23 3.27
C VAL A 345 -26.66 -12.76 4.06
N ASP A 346 -27.68 -11.92 4.17
CA ASP A 346 -29.04 -12.31 4.50
C ASP A 346 -29.44 -13.60 3.77
N ARG A 347 -30.07 -14.50 4.52
CA ARG A 347 -30.59 -15.76 4.00
C ARG A 347 -31.61 -15.49 2.90
N GLY A 348 -31.24 -15.85 1.67
CA GLY A 348 -32.19 -16.20 0.61
C GLY A 348 -32.10 -15.35 -0.65
N ASN A 349 -31.14 -15.66 -1.53
CA ASN A 349 -31.43 -16.07 -2.92
C ASN A 349 -30.11 -16.46 -3.62
N THR A 350 -29.96 -17.73 -3.94
CA THR A 350 -28.84 -18.26 -4.73
C THR A 350 -28.97 -17.82 -6.18
N ASN A 351 -28.05 -17.01 -6.66
CA ASN A 351 -27.63 -17.02 -8.06
C ASN A 351 -26.11 -16.88 -8.10
N GLU A 352 -25.47 -18.04 -8.22
CA GLU A 352 -24.03 -18.21 -8.27
C GLU A 352 -23.47 -17.66 -9.59
N ASN A 353 -22.60 -16.66 -9.49
CA ASN A 353 -21.56 -16.42 -10.50
C ASN A 353 -20.22 -16.58 -9.78
N TYR A 354 -19.85 -17.83 -9.54
CA TYR A 354 -18.48 -18.17 -9.14
C TYR A 354 -17.55 -17.80 -10.29
N HIS A 355 -16.83 -16.70 -10.14
CA HIS A 355 -15.68 -16.40 -10.99
C HIS A 355 -14.64 -17.51 -10.78
N GLU A 356 -14.41 -18.34 -11.80
CA GLU A 356 -13.25 -19.23 -11.88
C GLU A 356 -11.98 -18.37 -11.86
N GLU A 357 -11.44 -18.17 -10.66
CA GLU A 357 -10.12 -17.60 -10.46
C GLU A 357 -9.09 -18.65 -10.90
N LYS A 358 -8.71 -18.61 -12.19
CA LYS A 358 -7.64 -19.43 -12.73
C LYS A 358 -6.38 -19.16 -11.90
N THR A 359 -5.81 -20.22 -11.33
CA THR A 359 -4.54 -20.14 -10.62
C THR A 359 -3.44 -19.75 -11.60
N GLU A 360 -2.64 -18.75 -11.22
CA GLU A 360 -1.58 -18.18 -12.04
C GLU A 360 -0.48 -19.21 -12.38
N ILE A 361 0.20 -19.00 -13.51
CA ILE A 361 1.28 -19.87 -13.98
C ILE A 361 2.42 -19.85 -12.95
N GLY A 362 2.78 -21.01 -12.41
CA GLY A 362 3.83 -21.14 -11.38
C GLY A 362 3.32 -21.12 -9.93
N VAL A 363 2.03 -20.83 -9.69
CA VAL A 363 1.40 -20.95 -8.37
C VAL A 363 0.70 -22.31 -8.25
N PRO A 364 1.09 -23.17 -7.29
CA PRO A 364 0.44 -24.46 -7.09
C PRO A 364 -1.05 -24.27 -6.77
N ASN A 365 -1.93 -24.92 -7.55
CA ASN A 365 -3.36 -24.83 -7.34
C ASN A 365 -3.77 -25.60 -6.08
N MET A 366 -3.92 -24.88 -4.97
CA MET A 366 -4.17 -25.48 -3.67
C MET A 366 -5.51 -26.24 -3.61
N LYS A 367 -6.52 -25.82 -4.38
CA LYS A 367 -7.80 -26.55 -4.48
C LYS A 367 -7.62 -27.92 -5.14
N ASN A 368 -6.86 -27.99 -6.22
CA ASN A 368 -6.52 -29.26 -6.88
C ASN A 368 -5.62 -30.14 -6.01
N ILE A 369 -4.70 -29.55 -5.25
CA ILE A 369 -3.84 -30.29 -4.33
C ILE A 369 -4.66 -30.86 -3.17
N GLN A 370 -5.55 -30.07 -2.57
CA GLN A 370 -6.43 -30.52 -1.50
C GLN A 370 -7.43 -31.58 -1.98
N ALA A 371 -8.01 -31.42 -3.17
CA ALA A 371 -8.87 -32.44 -3.79
C ALA A 371 -8.11 -33.75 -3.98
N LYS A 372 -6.89 -33.70 -4.54
CA LYS A 372 -6.04 -34.89 -4.70
C LYS A 372 -5.64 -35.53 -3.37
N LEU A 373 -5.43 -34.75 -2.31
CA LEU A 373 -5.13 -35.28 -0.98
C LEU A 373 -6.33 -35.98 -0.36
N ILE A 374 -7.54 -35.46 -0.56
CA ILE A 374 -8.78 -36.10 -0.12
C ILE A 374 -9.01 -37.40 -0.90
N ASP A 375 -8.83 -37.37 -2.23
CA ASP A 375 -8.96 -38.56 -3.08
C ASP A 375 -7.94 -39.64 -2.70
N PHE A 376 -6.71 -39.25 -2.35
CA PHE A 376 -5.67 -40.18 -1.90
C PHE A 376 -5.96 -40.78 -0.53
N GLN A 377 -6.51 -39.99 0.40
CA GLN A 377 -6.95 -40.47 1.71
C GLN A 377 -8.16 -41.40 1.61
N GLN A 378 -9.08 -41.12 0.68
CA GLN A 378 -10.20 -42.02 0.40
C GLN A 378 -9.71 -43.33 -0.22
N ALA A 379 -8.79 -43.29 -1.19
CA ALA A 379 -8.22 -44.49 -1.80
C ALA A 379 -7.47 -45.39 -0.80
N GLN A 380 -6.73 -44.79 0.15
CA GLN A 380 -6.06 -45.54 1.22
C GLN A 380 -7.04 -46.20 2.20
N ASN A 381 -8.17 -45.56 2.51
CA ASN A 381 -9.21 -46.15 3.36
C ASN A 381 -9.96 -47.29 2.65
N TYR A 382 -10.11 -47.25 1.33
CA TYR A 382 -10.65 -48.37 0.54
C TYR A 382 -9.69 -49.57 0.50
N GLN A 383 -8.37 -49.35 0.35
CA GLN A 383 -7.38 -50.44 0.41
C GLN A 383 -7.24 -51.07 1.81
N ALA A 384 -7.39 -50.27 2.88
CA ALA A 384 -7.38 -50.78 4.24
C ALA A 384 -8.61 -51.65 4.58
N THR A 385 -9.76 -51.38 3.94
CA THR A 385 -11.00 -52.15 4.16
C THR A 385 -11.04 -53.45 3.35
N GLU A 386 -10.31 -53.56 2.23
CA GLU A 386 -10.16 -54.83 1.48
C GLU A 386 -9.19 -55.81 2.16
N MET A 387 -8.26 -55.33 2.99
CA MET A 387 -7.32 -56.18 3.75
C MET A 387 -7.87 -56.75 5.07
N GLU A 388 -9.05 -56.32 5.52
CA GLU A 388 -9.71 -56.84 6.73
C GLU A 388 -10.78 -57.91 6.44
N VAL A 389 -10.94 -58.33 5.17
CA VAL A 389 -11.97 -59.29 4.74
C VAL A 389 -11.41 -60.63 4.20
N ASP A 390 -10.09 -60.88 4.35
CA ASP A 390 -9.48 -62.20 4.12
C ASP A 390 -8.96 -62.87 5.40
#